data_AF-A0A928CCU6-F1
#
_entry.id   AF-A0A928CCU6-F1
#
_cell.length_a   1.000
_cell.length_b   1.000
_cell.length_c   1.000
_cell.angle_alpha   90.00
_cell.angle_beta   90.00
_cell.angle_gamma   90.00
#
_symmetry.space_group_name_H-M   'P 1'
#
loop_
_entity.id
_entity.type
_entity.pdbx_description
1 polymer ?
#
loop_
_entity_poly.entity_id
_entity_poly.type
_entity_poly.pdbx_seq_one_letter_code
_entity_poly.pdbx_strand_id
1 'polypeptide(L)' 'LVRGKGLLNAVIIKPKDGKEAWDVCMKMKENGVLAKPTHQHIIRFAPPLVITEEELRAAIEIIKETILSF' A
#
# COMPACT_ATOMS: atom_id res chain seq x y z
N LEU A 1 -0.48 -11.74 3.31
CA LEU A 1 -0.61 -11.58 4.79
C LEU A 1 -0.66 -10.10 5.10
N VAL A 2 -1.66 -9.66 5.87
CA VAL A 2 -1.80 -8.28 6.38
C VAL A 2 -1.64 -8.31 7.89
N ARG A 3 -0.92 -7.34 8.46
CA ARG A 3 -0.70 -7.24 9.92
C ARG A 3 -0.50 -5.79 10.36
N GLY A 4 -0.90 -5.47 11.59
CA GLY A 4 -0.68 -4.15 12.17
C GLY A 4 -1.54 -3.88 13.40
N LYS A 5 -1.37 -2.70 14.00
CA LYS A 5 -2.19 -2.18 15.11
C LYS A 5 -2.32 -0.66 14.98
N GLY A 6 -3.53 -0.14 15.16
CA GLY A 6 -3.82 1.28 14.90
C GLY A 6 -3.55 1.62 13.44
N LEU A 7 -2.86 2.74 13.20
CA LEU A 7 -2.48 3.17 11.85
C LEU A 7 -1.11 2.66 11.39
N LEU A 8 -0.42 1.80 12.15
CA LEU A 8 0.80 1.14 11.70
C LEU A 8 0.47 -0.24 11.12
N ASN A 9 0.31 -0.31 9.80
CA ASN A 9 -0.09 -1.53 9.09
C ASN A 9 0.91 -1.91 7.99
N ALA A 10 0.96 -3.18 7.63
CA ALA A 10 1.82 -3.67 6.56
C ALA A 10 1.21 -4.86 5.83
N VAL A 11 1.52 -4.93 4.53
CA VAL A 11 1.14 -6.03 3.64
C VAL A 11 2.40 -6.71 3.11
N ILE A 12 2.41 -8.03 3.14
CA ILE A 12 3.42 -8.85 2.46
C ILE A 12 3.00 -9.03 1.01
N ILE A 13 3.83 -8.56 0.08
CA ILE A 13 3.71 -8.80 -1.37
C ILE A 13 4.62 -9.96 -1.73
N LYS A 14 4.09 -10.93 -2.48
CA LYS A 14 4.88 -11.99 -3.09
C LYS A 14 5.18 -11.58 -4.52
N PRO A 15 6.44 -11.66 -4.99
CA PRO A 15 6.74 -11.43 -6.40
C PRO A 15 5.92 -12.35 -7.30
N LYS A 16 5.41 -11.81 -8.40
CA LYS A 16 4.58 -12.54 -9.38
C LYS A 16 4.81 -11.93 -10.77
N ASP A 17 5.00 -12.77 -11.79
CA ASP A 17 5.17 -12.33 -13.19
C ASP A 17 6.24 -11.23 -13.39
N GLY A 18 7.35 -11.33 -12.65
CA GLY A 18 8.43 -10.35 -12.68
C GLY A 18 8.11 -9.01 -12.03
N LYS A 19 6.97 -8.88 -11.34
CA LYS A 19 6.57 -7.71 -10.56
C LYS A 19 6.89 -7.90 -9.09
N GLU A 20 7.50 -6.88 -8.50
CA GLU A 20 7.88 -6.84 -7.09
C GLU A 20 7.07 -5.80 -6.32
N ALA A 21 7.26 -5.72 -5.00
CA ALA A 21 6.58 -4.72 -4.18
C ALA A 21 6.91 -3.28 -4.60
N TRP A 22 8.07 -3.06 -5.23
CA TRP A 22 8.45 -1.77 -5.77
C TRP A 22 7.52 -1.34 -6.92
N ASP A 23 7.20 -2.24 -7.85
CA ASP A 23 6.28 -1.96 -8.96
C ASP A 23 4.89 -1.57 -8.45
N VAL A 24 4.42 -2.28 -7.42
CA VAL A 24 3.15 -1.96 -6.75
C VAL A 24 3.20 -0.55 -6.14
N CYS A 25 4.27 -0.19 -5.45
CA CYS A 25 4.43 1.17 -4.90
C CYS A 25 4.53 2.24 -5.99
N MET A 26 5.17 1.96 -7.13
CA MET A 26 5.21 2.87 -8.27
C MET A 26 3.82 3.10 -8.85
N LYS A 27 2.99 2.04 -8.96
CA LYS A 27 1.61 2.19 -9.40
C LYS A 27 0.73 2.92 -8.38
N MET A 28 0.94 2.71 -7.08
CA MET A 28 0.25 3.47 -6.03
C MET A 28 0.57 4.96 -6.16
N LYS A 29 1.84 5.32 -6.43
CA LYS A 29 2.26 6.71 -6.65
C LYS A 29 1.49 7.34 -7.83
N GLU A 30 1.34 6.64 -8.94
CA GLU A 30 0.58 7.12 -10.10
C GLU A 30 -0.90 7.35 -9.76
N ASN A 31 -1.48 6.48 -8.92
CA ASN A 31 -2.87 6.58 -8.50
C ASN A 31 -3.09 7.55 -7.31
N GLY A 32 -2.04 8.17 -6.76
CA GLY A 32 -2.15 9.18 -5.70
C GLY A 32 -1.85 8.72 -4.27
N VAL A 33 -1.32 7.51 -4.07
CA VAL A 33 -0.89 7.01 -2.75
C VAL A 33 0.62 6.78 -2.72
N LEU A 34 1.30 7.42 -1.77
CA LEU A 34 2.73 7.23 -1.57
C LEU A 34 2.98 6.14 -0.51
N ALA A 35 3.70 5.10 -0.91
CA ALA A 35 4.19 4.05 -0.03
C ALA A 35 5.60 3.63 -0.46
N LYS A 36 6.33 2.97 0.44
CA LYS A 36 7.67 2.45 0.14
C LYS A 36 7.82 1.03 0.71
N PRO A 37 8.42 0.10 -0.04
CA PRO A 37 8.68 -1.21 0.50
C PRO A 37 9.87 -1.21 1.47
N THR A 38 9.86 -2.18 2.37
CA THR A 38 10.95 -2.56 3.27
C THR A 38 11.27 -4.03 3.05
N HIS A 39 12.54 -4.40 3.27
CA HIS A 39 13.02 -5.77 3.01
C HIS A 39 12.62 -6.29 1.62
N GLN A 40 12.45 -5.42 0.61
CA GLN A 40 12.03 -5.70 -0.78
C GLN A 40 10.57 -6.16 -0.97
N HIS A 41 9.93 -6.80 0.01
CA HIS A 41 8.65 -7.50 -0.19
C HIS A 41 7.53 -7.08 0.77
N ILE A 42 7.75 -6.09 1.64
CA ILE A 42 6.75 -5.61 2.61
C ILE A 42 6.44 -4.15 2.34
N ILE A 43 5.19 -3.80 2.12
CA ILE A 43 4.73 -2.41 2.00
C ILE A 43 4.13 -1.97 3.34
N ARG A 44 4.61 -0.84 3.89
CA ARG A 44 4.06 -0.25 5.12
C ARG A 44 3.07 0.87 4.78
N PHE A 45 1.94 0.86 5.47
CA PHE A 45 0.92 1.91 5.45
C PHE A 45 0.88 2.53 6.85
N ALA A 46 1.32 3.78 6.94
CA ALA A 46 1.37 4.56 8.17
C ALA A 46 0.99 6.01 7.88
N PRO A 47 -0.30 6.28 7.58
CA PRO A 47 -0.74 7.64 7.30
C PRO A 47 -0.63 8.53 8.56
N PRO A 48 -0.62 9.88 8.39
CA PRO A 48 -0.71 10.80 9.52
C PRO A 48 -1.94 10.51 10.38
N LEU A 49 -1.82 10.67 11.71
CA LEU A 49 -2.92 10.39 12.65
C LEU A 49 -4.10 11.36 12.53
N VAL A 50 -3.91 12.45 11.80
CA VAL A 50 -4.92 13.48 11.53
C VAL A 50 -5.80 13.16 10.31
N ILE A 51 -5.55 12.04 9.61
CA ILE A 51 -6.32 11.61 8.44
C ILE A 51 -7.80 11.41 8.81
N THR A 52 -8.72 11.94 7.99
CA THR A 52 -10.16 11.75 8.22
C THR A 52 -10.63 10.36 7.76
N GLU A 53 -11.85 9.97 8.14
CA GLU A 53 -12.43 8.70 7.68
C GLU A 53 -12.62 8.69 6.16
N GLU A 54 -13.05 9.81 5.57
CA GLU A 54 -13.23 9.96 4.13
C GLU A 54 -11.92 9.82 3.38
N GLU A 55 -10.86 10.50 3.83
CA GLU A 55 -9.51 10.40 3.25
C GLU A 55 -8.96 8.97 3.37
N LEU A 56 -9.16 8.33 4.53
CA LEU A 56 -8.74 6.95 4.75
C LEU A 56 -9.45 5.99 3.79
N ARG A 57 -10.77 6.16 3.59
CA ARG A 57 -11.56 5.35 2.65
C ARG A 57 -11.10 5.57 1.20
N ALA A 58 -10.84 6.82 0.81
CA ALA A 58 -10.31 7.13 -0.52
C ALA A 58 -8.95 6.47 -0.77
N ALA A 59 -8.03 6.56 0.21
CA ALA A 59 -6.73 5.90 0.12
C ALA A 59 -6.84 4.37 0.03
N ILE A 60 -7.77 3.76 0.77
CA ILE A 60 -8.03 2.32 0.71
C ILE A 60 -8.53 1.88 -0.66
N GLU A 61 -9.46 2.63 -1.28
CA GLU A 61 -9.93 2.30 -2.63
C GLU A 61 -8.79 2.41 -3.65
N ILE A 62 -7.95 3.46 -3.58
CA ILE A 62 -6.75 3.57 -4.43
C ILE A 62 -5.82 2.35 -4.24
N ILE A 63 -5.53 1.97 -3.00
CA ILE A 63 -4.66 0.82 -2.68
C ILE A 63 -5.24 -0.47 -3.28
N LYS A 64 -6.55 -0.66 -3.14
CA LYS A 64 -7.28 -1.84 -3.66
C LYS A 64 -7.26 -1.88 -5.18
N GLU A 65 -7.58 -0.78 -5.86
CA GLU A 65 -7.52 -0.66 -7.32
C GLU A 65 -6.10 -0.93 -7.84
N THR A 66 -5.08 -0.37 -7.18
CA THR A 66 -3.70 -0.64 -7.54
C THR A 66 -3.38 -2.13 -7.41
N ILE A 67 -3.71 -2.76 -6.27
CA ILE A 67 -3.40 -4.19 -6.06
C ILE A 67 -4.12 -5.09 -7.07
N LEU A 68 -5.39 -4.81 -7.40
CA LEU A 68 -6.17 -5.59 -8.36
C LEU A 68 -5.69 -5.45 -9.82
N SER A 69 -4.82 -4.49 -10.11
CA SER A 69 -4.23 -4.31 -11.44
C SER A 69 -3.00 -5.20 -11.73
N PHE A 70 -2.58 -6.04 -10.77
CA PHE A 70 -1.45 -7.00 -10.86
C PHE A 70 -1.91 -8.46 -10.62
#